data_AF-A0A3B8WAM2-F1
#
_entry.id   AF-A0A3B8WAM2-F1
#
_cell.length_a   1.000
_cell.length_b   1.000
_cell.length_c   1.000
_cell.angle_alpha   90.00
_cell.angle_beta   90.00
_cell.angle_gamma   90.00
#
_symmetry.space_group_name_H-M   'P 1'
#
loop_
_entity.id
_entity.type
_entity.pdbx_description
1 polymer ?
#
loop_
_entity_poly.entity_id
_entity_poly.type
_entity_poly.pdbx_seq_one_letter_code
_entity_poly.pdbx_strand_id
1 'polypeptide(L)' 'QILEGNTSIQSLMVESHINWGSQSIPENLADLKYGVSITDACIDWETTEKAIRDMREKLKDVLPKRTASA' A
#
# COMPACT_ATOMS: atom_id res chain seq x y z
N GLN A 1 -4.86 8.67 -13.63
CA GLN A 1 -6.31 8.40 -13.40
C GLN A 1 -7.00 9.41 -12.48
N ILE A 2 -6.78 9.43 -11.15
CA ILE A 2 -7.47 10.38 -10.25
C ILE A 2 -7.19 11.84 -10.65
N LEU A 3 -5.93 12.16 -10.95
CA LEU A 3 -5.51 13.49 -11.42
C LEU A 3 -6.04 13.86 -12.81
N GLU A 4 -6.40 12.85 -13.62
CA GLU A 4 -6.98 13.03 -14.96
C GLU A 4 -8.52 13.14 -14.91
N GLY A 5 -9.11 13.21 -13.71
CA GLY A 5 -10.55 13.43 -13.54
C GLY A 5 -11.38 12.17 -13.34
N ASN A 6 -10.79 10.96 -13.25
CA ASN A 6 -11.57 9.75 -12.95
C ASN A 6 -12.12 9.80 -11.51
N THR A 7 -13.44 9.99 -11.36
CA THR A 7 -14.15 10.07 -10.08
C THR A 7 -14.72 8.74 -9.58
N SER A 8 -14.59 7.64 -10.32
CA SER A 8 -15.15 6.34 -9.92
C SER A 8 -14.27 5.56 -8.93
N ILE A 9 -12.98 5.93 -8.80
CA ILE A 9 -12.04 5.29 -7.87
C ILE A 9 -12.23 5.89 -6.49
N GLN A 10 -12.77 5.07 -5.57
CA GLN A 10 -13.08 5.48 -4.20
C GLN A 10 -12.06 4.98 -3.17
N SER A 11 -11.41 3.85 -3.43
CA SER A 11 -10.46 3.23 -2.52
C SER A 11 -9.42 2.40 -3.26
N LEU A 12 -8.34 2.08 -2.54
CA LEU A 12 -7.25 1.22 -2.96
C LEU A 12 -6.95 0.25 -1.82
N MET A 13 -6.53 -0.96 -2.17
CA MET A 13 -6.00 -1.95 -1.24
C MET A 13 -4.53 -2.18 -1.57
N VAL A 14 -3.68 -2.29 -0.54
CA VAL A 14 -2.23 -2.47 -0.70
C VAL A 14 -1.78 -3.59 0.23
N GLU A 15 -1.05 -4.56 -0.30
CA GLU A 15 -0.39 -5.61 0.48
C GLU A 15 0.98 -5.12 0.97
N SER A 16 1.07 -4.87 2.27
CA SER A 16 2.26 -4.36 2.93
C SER A 16 2.60 -5.22 4.13
N HIS A 17 3.90 -5.36 4.38
CA HIS A 17 4.44 -5.93 5.60
C HIS A 17 5.65 -5.11 6.05
N ILE A 18 6.24 -5.46 7.19
CA ILE A 18 7.44 -4.79 7.72
C ILE A 18 8.60 -4.87 6.71
N ASN A 19 8.88 -6.08 6.20
CA ASN A 19 9.96 -6.35 5.27
C ASN A 19 9.41 -6.80 3.91
N TRP A 20 10.20 -6.56 2.87
CA TRP A 20 9.83 -6.80 1.48
C TRP A 20 9.69 -8.29 1.15
N GLY A 21 8.78 -8.60 0.24
CA GLY A 21 8.66 -9.89 -0.42
C GLY A 21 7.83 -10.90 0.37
N SER A 22 8.12 -12.17 0.14
CA SER A 22 7.53 -13.30 0.85
C SER A 22 8.57 -14.39 1.13
N GLN A 23 8.20 -15.35 1.98
CA GLN A 23 8.98 -16.51 2.35
C GLN A 23 8.08 -17.75 2.37
N SER A 24 8.64 -18.93 2.07
CA SER A 24 7.95 -20.20 2.30
C SER A 24 7.99 -20.55 3.79
N ILE A 25 7.04 -21.37 4.25
CA ILE A 25 7.05 -21.90 5.62
C ILE A 25 8.21 -22.92 5.73
N PRO A 26 9.22 -22.67 6.58
CA PRO A 26 10.32 -23.61 6.79
C PRO A 26 9.88 -24.82 7.63
N GLU A 27 10.67 -25.91 7.60
CA GLU A 27 10.40 -27.08 8.45
C GLU A 27 10.47 -26.74 9.95
N ASN A 28 11.44 -25.90 10.34
CA ASN A 28 11.53 -25.34 11.68
C ASN A 28 10.98 -23.92 11.71
N LEU A 29 9.85 -23.70 12.38
CA LEU A 29 9.18 -22.41 12.46
C LEU A 29 10.02 -21.30 13.13
N ALA A 30 11.05 -21.66 13.90
CA ALA A 30 11.98 -20.69 14.47
C ALA A 30 12.83 -19.97 13.40
N ASP A 31 12.91 -20.52 12.19
CA ASP A 31 13.68 -19.95 11.08
C ASP A 31 12.87 -18.94 10.25
N LEU A 32 11.61 -18.66 10.63
CA LEU A 32 10.80 -17.63 9.98
C LEU A 32 11.47 -16.26 10.15
N LYS A 33 11.68 -15.57 9.02
CA LYS A 33 12.13 -14.19 9.03
C LYS A 33 11.00 -13.33 9.57
N TYR A 34 11.26 -12.65 10.68
CA TYR A 34 10.30 -11.71 11.24
C TYR A 34 9.91 -10.65 10.21
N GLY A 35 8.62 -10.35 10.12
CA GLY A 35 8.17 -9.27 9.28
C GLY A 35 8.14 -9.55 7.78
N VAL A 36 8.31 -10.78 7.31
CA VAL A 36 8.19 -11.16 5.89
C VAL A 36 6.95 -12.05 5.68
N SER A 37 6.12 -11.72 4.68
CA SER A 37 4.87 -12.46 4.38
C SER A 37 5.13 -13.94 4.10
N ILE A 38 4.22 -14.83 4.50
CA ILE A 38 4.27 -16.27 4.17
C ILE A 38 3.37 -16.67 3.00
N THR A 39 2.65 -15.70 2.42
CA THR A 39 1.75 -15.88 1.28
C THR A 39 2.26 -15.06 0.10
N ASP A 40 1.51 -14.05 -0.31
CA ASP A 40 1.87 -13.15 -1.40
C ASP A 40 2.94 -12.15 -0.95
N ALA A 41 3.74 -11.70 -1.92
CA ALA A 41 4.83 -10.77 -1.68
C ALA A 41 4.30 -9.38 -1.36
N CYS A 42 4.69 -8.85 -0.20
CA CYS A 42 4.31 -7.50 0.23
C CYS A 42 5.43 -6.48 -0.06
N ILE A 43 5.05 -5.21 -0.20
CA ILE A 43 6.02 -4.11 -0.07
C ILE A 43 6.41 -3.90 1.40
N ASP A 44 7.62 -3.39 1.62
CA ASP A 44 8.14 -3.08 2.96
C ASP A 44 7.55 -1.78 3.54
N TRP A 45 7.88 -1.52 4.80
CA TRP A 45 7.37 -0.37 5.53
C TRP A 45 7.79 0.96 4.90
N GLU A 46 9.07 1.10 4.53
CA GLU A 46 9.62 2.32 3.92
C GLU A 46 8.92 2.63 2.60
N THR A 47 8.66 1.60 1.78
CA THR A 47 7.93 1.78 0.51
C THR A 47 6.46 2.14 0.77
N THR A 48 5.81 1.51 1.76
CA THR A 48 4.43 1.85 2.14
C THR A 48 4.32 3.30 2.59
N GLU A 49 5.18 3.74 3.50
CA GLU A 49 5.20 5.13 3.98
C GLU A 49 5.38 6.08 2.80
N LYS A 50 6.37 5.83 1.94
CA LYS A 50 6.63 6.64 0.76
C LYS A 50 5.42 6.70 -0.17
N ALA A 51 4.81 5.56 -0.47
CA ALA A 51 3.67 5.48 -1.38
C ALA A 51 2.46 6.28 -0.86
N ILE A 52 2.12 6.15 0.43
CA ILE A 52 1.01 6.88 1.04
C ILE A 52 1.29 8.39 1.07
N ARG A 53 2.52 8.80 1.43
CA ARG A 53 2.90 10.22 1.46
C ARG A 53 2.92 10.84 0.07
N ASP A 54 3.49 10.16 -0.92
CA ASP A 54 3.50 10.62 -2.31
C ASP A 54 2.08 10.73 -2.88
N MET A 55 1.21 9.77 -2.55
CA MET A 55 -0.20 9.83 -2.93
C MET A 55 -0.89 11.03 -2.28
N ARG A 56 -0.67 11.27 -0.98
CA ARG A 56 -1.20 12.44 -0.28
C ARG A 56 -0.75 13.74 -0.94
N GLU A 57 0.55 13.90 -1.21
CA GLU A 57 1.09 15.13 -1.80
C GLU A 57 0.46 15.45 -3.15
N LYS A 58 0.20 14.43 -3.97
CA LYS A 58 -0.46 14.60 -5.26
C LYS A 58 -1.96 14.87 -5.15
N LEU A 59 -2.63 14.29 -4.16
CA LEU A 59 -4.10 14.20 -4.13
C LEU A 59 -4.78 15.14 -3.14
N LYS A 60 -4.04 15.73 -2.18
CA LYS A 60 -4.58 16.55 -1.08
C LYS A 60 -5.46 17.73 -1.54
N ASP A 61 -5.16 18.34 -2.69
CA ASP A 61 -5.91 19.49 -3.24
C ASP A 61 -6.94 19.09 -4.32
N VAL A 62 -6.98 17.80 -4.67
CA VAL A 62 -7.82 17.24 -5.74
C VAL A 62 -9.02 16.50 -5.15
N LEU A 63 -8.80 15.64 -4.15
CA LEU A 63 -9.88 14.81 -3.57
C LEU A 63 -10.99 15.62 -2.87
N PRO A 64 -10.71 16.69 -2.09
CA PRO A 64 -11.78 17.46 -1.44
C PRO A 64 -12.78 18.11 -2.41
N LYS A 65 -12.35 18.40 -3.65
CA LYS A 65 -13.21 18.97 -4.69
C LYS A 65 -14.26 17.96 -5.18
N ARG A 66 -14.03 16.65 -5.00
CA ARG A 66 -14.96 15.59 -5.40
C ARG A 66 -16.15 15.49 -4.46
N THR A 67 -15.92 15.61 -3.16
CA THR A 67 -16.98 15.53 -2.13
C THR A 67 -17.80 16.82 -2.02
N ALA A 68 -17.23 17.98 -2.38
CA ALA A 68 -17.95 19.26 -2.37
C ALA A 68 -18.94 19.43 -3.54
N SER A 69 -18.91 18.53 -4.52
CA SER A 69 -19.75 18.57 -5.73
C SER A 69 -20.96 17.61 -5.67
N ALA A 70 -21.18 16.95 -4.52
CA ALA A 70 -22.28 16.02 -4.27
C ALA A 70 -23.39 16.67 -3.46
#